data_AF-A0AAV0EF30-F1
#
_entry.id   AF-A0AAV0EF30-F1
#
_cell.length_a   1.000
_cell.length_b   1.000
_cell.length_c   1.000
_cell.angle_alpha   90.00
_cell.angle_beta   90.00
_cell.angle_gamma   90.00
#
_symmetry.space_group_name_H-M   'P 1'
#
loop_
_entity.id
_entity.type
_entity.pdbx_description
1 polymer ?
#
loop_
_entity_poly.entity_id
_entity_poly.type
_entity_poly.pdbx_seq_one_letter_code
_entity_poly.pdbx_strand_id
1 'polypeptide(L)'
;MAYPLTLQVTRFGCGGWVMGTAVHHAMCDGMGATLFFNAMAEVARGEAAFSVEPVWDRAALLGPRKPPRVEFPVHQFLSLDRDSVPYARSGGGVAREFFEMKEERLKAALLHTSPAGSTYTTFEALGAFIWRAS
;
A
#
# COMPACT_ATOMS: atom_id res chain seq x y z
N MET A 1 -15.35 8.28 -13.00
CA MET A 1 -15.82 7.29 -12.00
C MET A 1 -16.83 7.96 -11.08
N ALA A 2 -17.96 7.33 -10.80
CA ALA A 2 -19.02 7.94 -9.98
C ALA A 2 -18.78 7.82 -8.46
N TYR A 3 -17.93 6.90 -8.00
CA TYR A 3 -17.69 6.63 -6.58
C TYR A 3 -16.19 6.42 -6.33
N PRO A 4 -15.47 7.41 -5.77
CA PRO A 4 -14.04 7.29 -5.53
C PRO A 4 -13.70 6.41 -4.32
N LEU A 5 -14.68 6.16 -3.44
CA LEU A 5 -14.63 5.20 -2.34
C LEU A 5 -15.93 4.40 -2.33
N THR A 6 -15.85 3.08 -2.15
CA THR A 6 -17.00 2.20 -1.91
C THR A 6 -16.70 1.31 -0.71
N LEU A 7 -17.70 1.11 0.14
CA LEU A 7 -17.65 0.21 1.29
C LEU A 7 -18.74 -0.85 1.13
N GLN A 8 -18.42 -2.10 1.42
CA GLN A 8 -19.36 -3.22 1.42
C GLN A 8 -19.23 -3.97 2.74
N VAL A 9 -20.35 -4.18 3.43
CA VAL A 9 -20.40 -5.03 4.62
C VAL A 9 -21.14 -6.32 4.27
N THR A 10 -20.46 -7.44 4.46
CA THR A 10 -21.00 -8.78 4.21
C THR A 10 -21.13 -9.51 5.53
N ARG A 11 -22.36 -9.87 5.91
CA ARG A 11 -22.64 -10.69 7.10
C ARG A 11 -22.81 -12.16 6.69
N PHE A 12 -22.12 -13.05 7.38
CA PHE A 12 -22.19 -14.49 7.17
C PHE A 12 -23.32 -15.11 8.01
N GLY A 13 -23.77 -16.29 7.60
CA GLY A 13 -24.84 -17.03 8.31
C GLY A 13 -24.49 -17.38 9.77
N CYS A 14 -23.20 -17.51 10.10
CA CYS A 14 -22.71 -17.73 11.47
C CYS A 14 -22.70 -16.47 12.35
N GLY A 15 -23.10 -15.30 11.81
CA GLY A 15 -23.09 -14.03 12.54
C GLY A 15 -21.79 -13.23 12.41
N GLY A 16 -20.70 -13.82 11.90
CA GLY A 16 -19.49 -13.09 11.53
C GLY A 16 -19.74 -12.09 10.40
N TRP A 17 -18.84 -11.12 10.21
CA TRP A 17 -18.92 -10.14 9.13
C TRP A 17 -17.55 -9.77 8.58
N VAL A 18 -17.51 -9.30 7.34
CA VAL A 18 -16.34 -8.72 6.67
C VAL A 18 -16.74 -7.38 6.08
N MET A 19 -15.82 -6.41 6.15
CA MET A 19 -15.93 -5.14 5.43
C MET A 19 -14.93 -5.14 4.27
N GLY A 20 -15.43 -5.08 3.05
CA GLY A 20 -14.64 -4.88 1.83
C GLY A 20 -14.65 -3.41 1.41
N THR A 21 -13.55 -2.95 0.84
CA THR A 21 -13.40 -1.55 0.44
C THR A 21 -12.76 -1.46 -0.95
N ALA A 22 -13.21 -0.48 -1.74
CA ALA A 22 -12.61 -0.13 -3.02
C ALA A 22 -12.33 1.36 -3.03
N VAL A 23 -11.06 1.73 -3.21
CA VAL A 23 -10.59 3.11 -3.14
C VAL A 23 -9.87 3.44 -4.43
N HIS A 24 -10.19 4.59 -5.03
CA HIS A 24 -9.44 5.08 -6.16
C HIS A 24 -8.03 5.51 -5.73
N HIS A 25 -7.01 4.81 -6.21
CA HIS A 25 -5.63 4.93 -5.72
C HIS A 25 -4.99 6.32 -5.90
N ALA A 26 -5.55 7.20 -6.75
CA ALA A 26 -5.09 8.59 -6.86
C ALA A 26 -5.46 9.47 -5.65
N MET A 27 -6.39 9.02 -4.81
CA MET A 27 -6.80 9.74 -3.60
C MET A 27 -5.82 9.55 -2.45
N CYS A 28 -5.34 8.33 -2.26
CA CYS A 28 -4.47 7.98 -1.15
C CYS A 28 -3.53 6.82 -1.52
N ASP A 29 -2.41 6.75 -0.82
CA ASP A 29 -1.58 5.55 -0.73
C ASP A 29 -2.09 4.63 0.40
N GLY A 30 -1.34 3.57 0.71
CA GLY A 30 -1.70 2.63 1.77
C GLY A 30 -1.73 3.28 3.17
N MET A 31 -0.88 4.27 3.43
CA MET A 31 -0.85 4.99 4.70
C MET A 31 -2.07 5.91 4.84
N GLY A 32 -2.39 6.68 3.80
CA GLY A 32 -3.58 7.52 3.76
C GLY A 32 -4.87 6.71 3.92
N ALA A 33 -4.95 5.53 3.28
CA ALA A 33 -6.07 4.60 3.49
C ALA A 33 -6.16 4.14 4.96
N THR A 34 -5.03 3.77 5.56
CA THR A 34 -4.97 3.35 6.98
C THR A 34 -5.43 4.46 7.92
N LEU A 35 -4.94 5.69 7.72
CA LEU A 35 -5.37 6.85 8.51
C LEU A 35 -6.87 7.12 8.37
N PHE A 36 -7.39 7.03 7.15
CA PHE A 36 -8.83 7.16 6.90
C PHE A 36 -9.64 6.11 7.68
N PHE A 37 -9.28 4.83 7.61
CA PHE A 37 -10.03 3.79 8.32
C PHE A 37 -9.93 3.91 9.84
N ASN A 38 -8.78 4.36 10.36
CA ASN A 38 -8.64 4.63 11.79
C ASN A 38 -9.57 5.78 12.24
N ALA A 39 -9.59 6.89 11.50
CA ALA A 39 -10.48 8.02 11.78
C ALA A 39 -11.97 7.61 11.68
N MET A 40 -12.34 6.80 10.68
CA MET A 40 -13.71 6.28 10.57
C MET A 40 -14.07 5.34 11.73
N ALA A 41 -13.11 4.58 12.25
CA ALA A 41 -13.32 3.74 13.43
C ALA A 41 -13.50 4.58 14.70
N GLU A 42 -12.81 5.71 14.85
CA GLU A 42 -13.02 6.69 15.92
C GLU A 42 -14.44 7.28 15.86
N VAL A 43 -14.88 7.70 14.68
CA VAL A 43 -16.26 8.18 14.47
C VAL A 43 -17.28 7.12 14.84
N ALA A 44 -17.06 5.86 14.42
CA ALA A 44 -17.95 4.76 14.74
C ALA A 44 -18.03 4.46 16.24
N ARG A 45 -16.98 4.77 17.01
CA ARG A 45 -16.97 4.67 18.49
C ARG A 45 -17.58 5.89 19.18
N GLY A 46 -17.82 6.99 18.46
CA GLY A 46 -18.35 8.23 19.02
C GLY A 46 -17.29 9.10 19.70
N GLU A 47 -16.03 8.98 19.29
CA GLU A 47 -14.96 9.84 19.79
C GLU A 47 -15.20 11.31 19.41
N ALA A 48 -14.81 12.24 20.29
CA ALA A 48 -15.09 13.66 20.13
C ALA A 48 -14.18 14.36 19.10
N ALA A 49 -13.02 13.77 18.77
CA ALA A 49 -12.04 14.30 17.84
C ALA A 49 -11.23 13.18 17.19
N PHE A 50 -10.57 13.49 16.07
CA PHE A 50 -9.65 12.58 15.42
C PHE A 50 -8.30 12.57 16.13
N SER A 51 -7.68 11.39 16.27
CA SER A 51 -6.30 11.33 16.80
C SER A 51 -5.28 11.94 15.84
N VAL A 52 -5.58 11.93 14.54
CA VAL A 52 -4.75 12.54 13.49
C VAL A 52 -5.64 13.40 12.60
N GLU A 53 -5.44 14.71 12.65
CA GLU A 53 -6.20 15.65 11.84
C GLU A 53 -5.82 15.54 10.35
N PRO A 54 -6.81 15.51 9.43
CA PRO A 54 -6.54 15.47 8.00
C PRO A 54 -6.00 16.83 7.52
N VAL A 55 -4.94 16.78 6.71
CA VAL A 55 -4.37 17.97 6.07
C VAL A 55 -4.83 18.03 4.61
N TRP A 56 -5.59 19.07 4.28
CA TRP A 56 -6.23 19.21 2.96
C TRP A 56 -5.39 19.99 1.94
N ASP A 57 -4.30 20.64 2.37
CA ASP A 57 -3.49 21.53 1.52
C ASP A 57 -2.48 20.76 0.63
N ARG A 58 -2.99 19.80 -0.14
CA ARG A 58 -2.19 18.98 -1.06
C ARG A 58 -1.49 19.85 -2.11
N ALA A 59 -2.13 20.94 -2.54
CA ALA A 59 -1.61 21.81 -3.60
C ALA A 59 -0.37 22.59 -3.15
N ALA A 60 -0.35 23.13 -1.93
CA ALA A 60 0.84 23.79 -1.42
C ALA A 60 1.94 22.79 -1.03
N LEU A 61 1.56 21.65 -0.43
CA LEU A 61 2.53 20.68 0.10
C LEU A 61 3.21 19.83 -1.00
N LEU A 62 2.48 19.49 -2.06
CA LEU A 62 2.98 18.67 -3.17
C LEU A 62 3.13 19.44 -4.48
N GLY A 63 3.03 20.77 -4.42
CA GLY A 63 3.22 21.64 -5.58
C GLY A 63 4.65 21.61 -6.12
N PRO A 64 4.86 22.02 -7.38
CA PRO A 64 6.21 22.10 -7.93
C PRO A 64 7.03 23.17 -7.21
N ARG A 65 8.34 22.92 -7.11
CA ARG A 65 9.31 23.92 -6.63
C ARG A 65 9.29 25.17 -7.51
N LYS A 66 9.61 26.32 -6.91
CA LYS A 66 9.73 27.61 -7.59
C LYS A 66 11.16 28.16 -7.42
N PRO A 67 12.03 28.13 -8.46
CA PRO A 67 11.78 27.62 -9.81
C PRO A 67 11.72 26.07 -9.88
N PRO A 68 11.12 25.49 -10.94
CA PRO A 68 11.13 24.05 -11.15
C PRO A 68 12.56 23.50 -11.21
N ARG A 69 12.79 22.36 -10.57
CA ARG A 69 14.08 21.64 -10.59
C ARG A 69 13.81 20.15 -10.76
N VAL A 70 14.61 19.48 -11.58
CA VAL A 70 14.57 18.02 -11.79
C VAL A 70 15.92 17.46 -11.34
N GLU A 71 15.92 16.61 -10.31
CA GLU A 71 17.15 16.05 -9.72
C GLU A 71 17.40 14.60 -10.14
N PHE A 72 16.39 13.93 -10.68
CA PHE A 72 16.43 12.52 -11.04
C PHE A 72 15.85 12.31 -12.44
N PRO A 73 16.30 11.28 -13.17
CA PRO A 73 15.81 10.98 -14.52
C PRO A 73 14.41 10.33 -14.48
N VAL A 74 13.40 11.08 -14.01
CA VAL A 74 12.03 10.61 -13.75
C VAL A 74 11.35 9.99 -14.99
N HIS A 75 11.75 10.40 -16.19
CA HIS A 75 11.24 9.88 -17.46
C HIS A 75 11.60 8.40 -17.71
N GLN A 76 12.55 7.82 -16.98
CA GLN A 76 12.88 6.40 -17.07
C GLN A 76 11.87 5.49 -16.34
N PHE A 77 11.12 6.05 -15.40
CA PHE A 77 10.22 5.28 -14.51
C PHE A 77 8.76 5.76 -14.58
N LEU A 78 8.52 6.95 -15.15
CA LEU A 78 7.20 7.53 -15.30
C LEU A 78 6.77 7.48 -16.75
N SER A 79 5.69 6.74 -17.03
CA SER A 79 4.94 6.90 -18.27
C SER A 79 3.76 7.85 -18.05
N LEU A 80 3.63 8.84 -18.92
CA LEU A 80 2.46 9.74 -18.97
C LEU A 80 1.44 9.30 -20.02
N ASP A 81 1.67 8.16 -20.66
CA ASP A 81 0.73 7.57 -21.59
C ASP A 81 -0.54 7.14 -20.85
N ARG A 82 -1.66 7.73 -21.26
CA ARG A 82 -2.97 7.49 -20.66
C ARG A 82 -3.54 6.12 -21.04
N ASP A 83 -3.07 5.56 -22.14
CA ASP A 83 -3.50 4.26 -22.65
C ASP A 83 -2.61 3.12 -22.11
N SER A 84 -1.54 3.47 -21.39
CA SER A 84 -0.76 2.50 -20.63
C SER A 84 -1.61 1.90 -19.54
N VAL A 85 -1.89 0.61 -19.67
CA VAL A 85 -2.51 -0.19 -18.62
C VAL A 85 -1.40 -0.98 -17.95
N PRO A 86 -0.76 -0.44 -16.89
CA PRO A 86 0.14 -1.25 -16.08
C PRO A 86 -0.65 -2.47 -15.63
N TYR A 87 -0.07 -3.66 -15.82
CA TYR A 87 -0.73 -4.96 -15.57
C TYR A 87 -1.79 -5.40 -16.60
N ALA A 88 -1.83 -4.84 -17.82
CA ALA A 88 -2.49 -5.50 -18.96
C ALA A 88 -1.92 -6.92 -19.10
N ARG A 89 -2.72 -7.91 -18.72
CA ARG A 89 -2.23 -9.26 -18.45
C ARG A 89 -1.59 -9.88 -19.69
N SER A 90 -0.40 -10.44 -19.52
CA SER A 90 0.03 -11.60 -20.29
C SER A 90 -1.01 -12.71 -20.10
N GLY A 91 -1.39 -13.40 -21.18
CA GLY A 91 -2.62 -14.21 -21.29
C GLY A 91 -2.76 -15.46 -20.39
N GLY A 92 -2.07 -15.53 -19.24
CA GLY A 92 -2.12 -16.63 -18.28
C GLY A 92 -3.06 -16.41 -17.09
N GLY A 93 -3.57 -17.51 -16.53
CA GLY A 93 -4.21 -17.52 -15.22
C GLY A 93 -3.24 -17.11 -14.12
N VAL A 94 -3.72 -16.38 -13.12
CA VAL A 94 -2.92 -15.95 -11.96
C VAL A 94 -3.61 -16.52 -10.74
N ALA A 95 -2.91 -17.38 -10.00
CA ALA A 95 -3.34 -17.84 -8.70
C ALA A 95 -2.95 -16.80 -7.64
N ARG A 96 -3.77 -16.67 -6.59
CA ARG A 96 -3.45 -15.86 -5.42
C ARG A 96 -3.35 -16.81 -4.23
N GLU A 97 -2.14 -16.93 -3.71
CA GLU A 97 -1.83 -17.79 -2.56
C GLU A 97 -1.41 -16.95 -1.36
N PHE A 98 -1.68 -17.45 -0.16
CA PHE A 98 -1.25 -16.82 1.09
C PHE A 98 -0.14 -17.65 1.72
N PHE A 99 0.99 -17.01 2.01
CA PHE A 99 2.13 -17.66 2.66
C PHE A 99 2.33 -17.08 4.04
N GLU A 100 2.19 -17.93 5.06
CA GLU A 100 2.54 -17.55 6.42
C GLU A 100 4.07 -17.57 6.58
N MET A 101 4.64 -16.39 6.83
CA MET A 101 6.06 -16.23 7.12
C MET A 101 6.25 -15.85 8.59
N LYS A 102 6.88 -16.74 9.35
CA LYS A 102 7.29 -16.47 10.73
C LYS A 102 8.67 -15.81 10.76
N GLU A 103 8.90 -14.95 11.74
CA GLU A 103 10.17 -14.22 11.86
C GLU A 103 11.38 -15.15 12.00
N GLU A 104 11.23 -16.27 12.71
CA GLU A 104 12.28 -17.27 12.89
C GLU A 104 12.67 -17.93 11.55
N ARG A 105 11.68 -18.19 10.69
CA ARG A 105 11.91 -18.76 9.36
C ARG A 105 12.60 -17.77 8.44
N LEU A 106 12.24 -16.49 8.53
CA LEU A 106 12.88 -15.42 7.79
C LEU A 106 14.35 -15.27 8.22
N LYS A 107 14.62 -15.21 9.54
CA LYS A 107 15.98 -15.17 10.09
C LYS A 107 16.80 -16.38 9.65
N ALA A 108 16.22 -17.59 9.73
CA ALA A 108 16.87 -18.81 9.27
C ALA A 108 17.27 -18.76 7.78
N ALA A 109 16.38 -18.24 6.93
CA ALA A 109 16.65 -18.10 5.50
C ALA A 109 17.75 -17.06 5.17
N LEU A 110 17.99 -16.11 6.08
CA LEU A 110 18.95 -15.00 5.89
C LEU A 110 20.32 -15.27 6.50
N LEU A 111 20.42 -16.17 7.47
CA LEU A 111 21.68 -16.58 8.11
C LEU A 111 22.77 -16.99 7.10
N HIS A 112 22.38 -17.57 5.97
CA HIS A 112 23.30 -18.06 4.94
C HIS A 112 23.53 -17.09 3.78
N THR A 113 22.85 -15.95 3.76
CA THR A 113 22.86 -15.03 2.60
C THR A 113 23.34 -13.62 2.93
N SER A 114 23.39 -13.23 4.20
CA SER A 114 23.82 -11.88 4.58
C SER A 114 25.32 -11.83 4.88
N PRO A 115 26.07 -10.87 4.29
CA PRO A 115 27.45 -10.58 4.72
C PRO A 115 27.50 -10.22 6.20
N ALA A 116 28.57 -10.64 6.88
CA ALA A 116 28.80 -10.32 8.28
C ALA A 116 28.77 -8.80 8.50
N GLY A 117 27.98 -8.34 9.48
CA GLY A 117 27.84 -6.91 9.82
C GLY A 117 26.76 -6.15 9.05
N SER A 118 26.01 -6.78 8.15
CA SER A 118 24.87 -6.13 7.50
C SER A 118 23.68 -6.02 8.46
N THR A 119 22.98 -4.88 8.42
CA THR A 119 21.70 -4.69 9.13
C THR A 119 20.60 -4.43 8.11
N TYR A 120 19.41 -4.91 8.40
CA TYR A 120 18.24 -4.79 7.54
C TYR A 120 16.97 -4.83 8.39
N THR A 121 15.91 -4.19 7.90
CA THR A 121 14.56 -4.29 8.45
C THR A 121 13.90 -5.60 8.03
N THR A 122 12.89 -6.05 8.77
CA THR A 122 12.06 -7.21 8.39
C THR A 122 11.45 -7.04 6.99
N PHE A 123 11.08 -5.81 6.62
CA PHE A 123 10.52 -5.50 5.30
C PHE A 123 11.53 -5.76 4.17
N GLU A 124 12.76 -5.26 4.30
CA GLU A 124 13.81 -5.47 3.29
C GLU A 124 14.18 -6.94 3.17
N ALA A 125 14.34 -7.61 4.31
CA ALA A 125 14.60 -9.04 4.40
C ALA A 125 13.52 -9.88 3.68
N LEU A 126 12.25 -9.62 3.97
CA LEU A 126 11.13 -10.33 3.37
C LEU A 126 11.00 -10.03 1.88
N GLY A 127 11.16 -8.76 1.48
CA GLY A 127 11.14 -8.35 0.08
C GLY A 127 12.23 -9.04 -0.74
N ALA A 128 13.46 -9.07 -0.23
CA ALA A 128 14.58 -9.77 -0.88
C ALA A 128 14.35 -11.29 -0.96
N PHE A 129 13.79 -11.89 0.09
CA PHE A 129 13.44 -13.31 0.09
C PHE A 129 12.41 -13.65 -0.99
N ILE A 130 11.34 -12.85 -1.11
CA ILE A 130 10.29 -13.05 -2.13
C ILE A 130 10.86 -12.85 -3.53
N TRP A 131 11.69 -11.81 -3.73
CA TRP A 131 12.33 -11.55 -5.02
C TRP A 131 13.15 -12.74 -5.48
N ARG A 132 13.99 -13.31 -4.60
CA ARG A 132 14.84 -14.46 -4.94
C ARG A 132 14.04 -15.70 -5.36
N ALA A 133 12.81 -15.84 -4.88
CA ALA A 133 11.94 -16.98 -5.17
C ALA A 133 11.06 -16.78 -6.43
N SER A 134 11.08 -15.58 -7.03
CA SER A 134 10.35 -15.22 -8.25
C SER A 134 11.20 -15.46 -9.49
#